data_AF-A0A9N7MZD2-F1
#
_entry.id   AF-A0A9N7MZD2-F1
#
_cell.length_a   1.000
_cell.length_b   1.000
_cell.length_c   1.000
_cell.angle_alpha   90.00
_cell.angle_beta   90.00
_cell.angle_gamma   90.00
#
_symmetry.space_group_name_H-M   'P 1'
#
loop_
_entity.id
_entity.type
_entity.pdbx_description
1 polymer ?
#
loop_
_entity_poly.entity_id
_entity_poly.type
_entity_poly.pdbx_seq_one_letter_code
_entity_poly.pdbx_strand_id
1 'polypeptide(L)'
;ILASLMLSSLSESILILTVGLGLSKEMWSALENNFATQSQAKIMQYKILLQTLKKTGIAMKDYLNKMKSYCDVLTSVGHVIPENDQVLHVLSGLPSEYDVVVV
;
A
#
# COMPACT_ATOMS: atom_id res chain seq x y z
N ILE A 1 7.27 -0.66 -31.54
CA ILE A 1 6.05 0.14 -31.24
C ILE A 1 5.47 -0.25 -29.88
N LEU A 2 5.15 -1.53 -29.61
CA LEU A 2 4.68 -1.94 -28.27
C LEU A 2 5.74 -1.69 -27.17
N ALA A 3 6.98 -2.14 -27.39
CA ALA A 3 8.07 -1.94 -26.44
C ALA A 3 8.37 -0.46 -26.19
N SER A 4 8.34 0.38 -27.23
CA SER A 4 8.54 1.84 -27.11
C SER A 4 7.39 2.56 -26.40
N LEU A 5 6.15 2.08 -26.53
CA LEU A 5 4.99 2.62 -25.81
C LEU A 5 4.99 2.19 -24.33
N MET A 6 5.37 0.95 -24.04
CA MET A 6 5.60 0.47 -22.67
C MET A 6 6.66 1.34 -21.99
N LEU A 7 7.78 1.57 -22.67
CA LEU A 7 8.90 2.41 -22.22
C LEU A 7 8.51 3.87 -22.00
N SER A 8 7.59 4.39 -22.82
CA SER A 8 7.08 5.76 -22.68
C SER A 8 6.04 5.91 -21.56
N SER A 9 5.29 4.85 -21.23
CA SER A 9 4.29 4.91 -20.15
C SER A 9 4.90 4.75 -18.76
N LEU A 10 6.19 4.39 -18.69
CA LEU A 10 6.75 3.79 -17.50
C LEU A 10 8.20 4.23 -17.26
N SER A 11 8.32 5.12 -16.27
CA SER A 11 9.52 5.59 -15.55
C SER A 11 10.90 5.11 -16.04
N GLU A 12 11.84 6.05 -16.19
CA GLU A 12 13.27 5.88 -16.50
C GLU A 12 14.00 4.77 -15.72
N SER A 13 13.45 4.34 -14.59
CA SER A 13 13.95 3.21 -13.80
C SER A 13 13.94 1.87 -14.54
N ILE A 14 12.98 1.65 -15.44
CA ILE A 14 12.83 0.37 -16.17
C ILE A 14 13.62 0.38 -17.47
N LEU A 15 13.86 1.57 -18.03
CA LEU A 15 14.76 1.80 -19.16
C LEU A 15 16.14 1.17 -18.94
N ILE A 16 16.73 1.33 -17.75
CA ILE A 16 18.07 0.81 -17.41
C ILE A 16 18.12 -0.73 -17.42
N LEU A 17 17.03 -1.39 -17.01
CA LEU A 17 16.93 -2.86 -17.04
C LEU A 17 16.78 -3.43 -18.45
N THR A 18 16.38 -2.60 -19.43
CA THR A 18 16.02 -3.05 -20.78
C THR A 18 17.14 -2.95 -21.82
N VAL A 19 18.26 -2.29 -21.48
CA VAL A 19 19.38 -2.02 -22.41
C VAL A 19 20.13 -3.29 -22.87
N GLY A 20 19.81 -4.48 -22.34
CA GLY A 20 20.47 -5.74 -22.74
C GLY A 20 19.56 -6.91 -23.11
N LEU A 21 18.24 -6.80 -22.99
CA LEU A 21 17.32 -7.96 -23.07
C LEU A 21 16.54 -7.97 -24.39
N GLY A 22 17.13 -8.63 -25.38
CA GLY A 22 16.50 -8.91 -26.67
C GLY A 22 15.46 -10.01 -26.59
N LEU A 23 14.33 -9.79 -25.91
CA LEU A 23 13.10 -10.56 -26.09
C LEU A 23 11.96 -9.88 -25.30
N SER A 24 11.01 -9.28 -26.02
CA SER A 24 9.84 -8.58 -25.47
C SER A 24 9.09 -9.36 -24.37
N LYS A 25 9.18 -10.69 -24.38
CA LYS A 25 8.60 -11.58 -23.36
C LYS A 25 9.35 -11.50 -22.03
N GLU A 26 10.67 -11.50 -22.04
CA GLU A 26 11.49 -11.40 -20.82
C GLU A 26 11.34 -10.02 -20.18
N MET A 27 11.23 -8.97 -21.00
CA MET A 27 10.91 -7.62 -20.54
C MET A 27 9.53 -7.57 -19.88
N TRP A 28 8.51 -8.19 -20.48
CA TRP A 28 7.17 -8.27 -19.89
C TRP A 28 7.17 -9.05 -18.57
N SER A 29 7.88 -10.18 -18.49
CA SER A 29 7.96 -10.96 -17.26
C SER A 29 8.75 -10.25 -16.15
N ALA A 30 9.86 -9.58 -16.48
CA ALA A 30 10.59 -8.75 -15.52
C ALA A 30 9.73 -7.59 -15.03
N LEU A 31 8.91 -7.01 -15.90
CA LEU A 31 7.97 -5.95 -15.58
C LEU A 31 6.86 -6.42 -14.65
N GLU A 32 6.20 -7.51 -15.01
CA GLU A 32 5.16 -8.15 -14.21
C GLU A 32 5.70 -8.49 -12.82
N ASN A 33 6.91 -9.05 -12.74
CA ASN A 33 7.56 -9.35 -11.47
C ASN A 33 7.89 -8.08 -10.67
N ASN A 34 8.37 -7.03 -11.33
CA ASN A 34 8.69 -5.76 -10.66
C ASN A 34 7.41 -5.06 -10.15
N PHE A 35 6.35 -5.02 -10.95
CA PHE A 35 5.04 -4.52 -10.55
C PHE A 35 4.41 -5.34 -9.44
N ALA A 36 4.51 -6.67 -9.52
CA ALA A 36 4.06 -7.56 -8.46
C ALA A 36 4.84 -7.28 -7.16
N THR A 37 6.16 -7.12 -7.24
CA THR A 37 7.02 -6.78 -6.10
C THR A 37 6.69 -5.40 -5.53
N GLN A 38 6.53 -4.38 -6.37
CA GLN A 38 6.14 -3.03 -5.94
C GLN A 38 4.74 -3.02 -5.32
N SER A 39 3.80 -3.78 -5.89
CA SER A 39 2.44 -3.92 -5.37
C SER A 39 2.47 -4.59 -3.99
N GLN A 40 3.20 -5.69 -3.83
CA GLN A 40 3.39 -6.36 -2.54
C GLN A 40 4.10 -5.47 -1.51
N ALA A 41 5.13 -4.73 -1.91
CA ALA A 41 5.82 -3.78 -1.04
C ALA A 41 4.87 -2.66 -0.58
N LYS A 42 4.04 -2.12 -1.48
CA LYS A 42 3.00 -1.15 -1.14
C LYS A 42 1.97 -1.72 -0.17
N ILE A 43 1.47 -2.94 -0.42
CA ILE A 43 0.58 -3.65 0.51
C ILE A 43 1.21 -3.74 1.90
N MET A 44 2.47 -4.17 1.97
CA MET A 44 3.19 -4.30 3.24
C MET A 44 3.40 -2.94 3.92
N GLN A 45 3.72 -1.90 3.16
CA GLN A 45 3.82 -0.52 3.65
C GLN A 45 2.50 -0.06 4.26
N TYR A 46 1.36 -0.27 3.59
CA TYR A 46 0.05 0.10 4.14
C TYR A 46 -0.31 -0.69 5.39
N LYS A 47 0.05 -1.98 5.47
CA LYS A 47 -0.10 -2.77 6.70
C LYS A 47 0.72 -2.21 7.86
N ILE A 48 1.97 -1.81 7.61
CA ILE A 48 2.83 -1.19 8.63
C ILE A 48 2.25 0.16 9.05
N LEU A 49 1.81 0.99 8.10
CA LEU A 49 1.18 2.28 8.39
C LEU A 49 -0.07 2.11 9.24
N LEU A 50 -0.89 1.09 8.96
CA LEU A 50 -2.10 0.78 9.69
C LEU A 50 -1.78 0.37 11.15
N GLN A 51 -0.74 -0.42 11.38
CA GLN A 51 -0.29 -0.81 12.72
C GLN A 51 0.43 0.31 13.50
N THR A 52 1.08 1.23 12.80
CA THR A 52 1.89 2.30 13.42
C THR A 52 1.13 3.63 13.54
N LEU A 53 -0.06 3.74 12.94
CA LEU A 53 -0.87 4.95 12.99
C LEU A 53 -1.38 5.17 14.42
N LYS A 54 -0.85 6.22 15.05
CA LYS A 54 -1.33 6.71 16.35
C LYS A 54 -2.15 7.98 16.16
N LYS A 55 -3.19 8.15 16.98
CA LYS A 55 -4.05 9.35 17.02
C LYS A 55 -3.39 10.55 17.74
N THR A 56 -2.11 10.45 18.10
CA THR A 56 -1.37 11.50 18.83
C THR A 56 -1.27 12.78 18.00
N GLY A 57 -1.86 13.88 18.49
CA GLY A 57 -1.78 15.20 17.85
C GLY A 57 -2.67 15.39 16.62
N ILE A 58 -3.58 14.45 16.32
CA ILE A 58 -4.51 14.53 15.19
C ILE A 58 -5.96 14.45 15.68
N ALA A 59 -6.87 15.17 15.02
CA ALA A 59 -8.30 15.08 15.35
C ALA A 59 -8.82 13.65 15.12
N MET A 60 -9.76 13.20 15.95
CA MET A 60 -10.32 11.83 15.88
C MET A 60 -10.87 11.51 14.48
N LYS A 61 -11.57 12.48 13.87
CA LYS A 61 -12.13 12.36 12.53
C LYS A 61 -11.05 12.11 11.47
N ASP A 62 -9.94 12.84 11.55
CA ASP A 62 -8.84 12.72 10.59
C ASP A 62 -8.07 11.41 10.77
N TYR A 63 -7.93 10.96 12.01
CA TYR A 63 -7.37 9.64 12.33
C TYR A 63 -8.21 8.50 11.73
N LEU A 64 -9.53 8.52 11.97
CA LEU A 64 -10.46 7.51 11.41
C LEU A 64 -10.48 7.55 9.88
N ASN A 65 -10.49 8.73 9.28
CA ASN A 65 -10.42 8.88 7.82
C ASN A 65 -9.11 8.32 7.25
N LYS A 66 -7.97 8.56 7.90
CA LYS A 66 -6.68 7.97 7.48
C LYS A 66 -6.69 6.46 7.60
N MET A 67 -7.17 5.91 8.72
CA MET A 67 -7.27 4.47 8.90
C MET A 67 -8.16 3.83 7.83
N LYS A 68 -9.33 4.42 7.59
CA LYS A 68 -10.25 3.98 6.53
C LYS A 68 -9.58 4.04 5.17
N SER A 69 -8.86 5.12 4.85
CA SER A 69 -8.15 5.23 3.57
C SER A 69 -7.11 4.11 3.36
N TYR A 70 -6.43 3.67 4.42
CA TYR A 70 -5.49 2.55 4.32
C TYR A 70 -6.21 1.21 4.13
N CYS A 71 -7.33 0.99 4.83
CA CYS A 71 -8.19 -0.17 4.61
C CYS A 71 -8.77 -0.19 3.18
N ASP A 72 -9.20 0.95 2.65
CA ASP A 72 -9.76 1.09 1.31
C ASP A 72 -8.70 0.80 0.24
N VAL A 73 -7.46 1.28 0.44
CA VAL A 73 -6.34 0.96 -0.44
C VAL A 73 -6.01 -0.53 -0.39
N LEU A 74 -5.96 -1.14 0.79
CA LEU A 74 -5.71 -2.59 0.91
C LEU A 74 -6.84 -3.41 0.26
N THR A 75 -8.09 -3.00 0.44
CA THR A 75 -9.28 -3.60 -0.17
C THR A 75 -9.25 -3.50 -1.69
N SER A 76 -8.83 -2.35 -2.25
CA SER A 76 -8.66 -2.13 -3.69
C SER A 76 -7.66 -3.11 -4.33
N VAL A 77 -6.63 -3.51 -3.58
CA VAL A 77 -5.63 -4.51 -4.03
C VAL A 77 -6.03 -5.95 -3.66
N GLY A 78 -7.28 -6.17 -3.22
CA GLY A 78 -7.81 -7.49 -2.88
C GLY A 78 -7.44 -7.99 -1.47
N HIS A 79 -6.77 -7.18 -0.66
CA HIS A 79 -6.49 -7.46 0.75
C HIS A 79 -7.55 -6.82 1.64
N VAL A 80 -8.73 -7.45 1.68
CA VAL A 80 -9.82 -7.00 2.56
C VAL A 80 -9.45 -7.26 4.03
N ILE A 81 -9.48 -6.21 4.85
CA ILE A 81 -9.36 -6.34 6.30
C ILE A 81 -10.78 -6.49 6.87
N PRO A 82 -11.08 -7.55 7.64
CA PRO A 82 -12.39 -7.72 8.25
C PRO A 82 -12.67 -6.57 9.23
N GLU A 83 -13.93 -6.15 9.33
CA GLU A 83 -14.33 -4.97 10.10
C GLU A 83 -13.89 -5.03 11.57
N ASN A 84 -13.92 -6.22 12.18
CA ASN A 84 -13.43 -6.44 13.55
C ASN A 84 -11.93 -6.11 13.71
N ASP A 85 -11.11 -6.48 12.73
CA ASP A 85 -9.67 -6.18 12.75
C ASP A 85 -9.41 -4.69 12.48
N GLN A 86 -10.25 -4.05 11.67
CA GLN A 86 -10.20 -2.59 11.48
C GLN A 86 -10.48 -1.87 12.80
N VAL A 87 -11.52 -2.29 13.54
CA VAL A 87 -11.86 -1.73 14.85
C VAL A 87 -10.73 -1.97 15.85
N LEU A 88 -10.16 -3.18 15.90
CA LEU A 88 -9.04 -3.49 16.77
C LEU A 88 -7.83 -2.60 16.47
N HIS A 89 -7.51 -2.38 15.19
CA HIS A 89 -6.43 -1.49 14.79
C HIS A 89 -6.69 -0.03 15.18
N VAL A 90 -7.93 0.45 15.01
CA VAL A 90 -8.34 1.78 15.48
C VAL A 90 -8.13 1.91 16.98
N LEU A 91 -8.61 0.94 17.77
CA LEU A 91 -8.47 0.96 19.23
C LEU A 91 -6.99 0.92 19.66
N SER A 92 -6.17 0.12 18.99
CA SER A 92 -4.74 -0.01 19.30
C SER A 92 -3.91 1.27 19.07
N GLY A 93 -4.39 2.17 18.21
CA GLY A 93 -3.71 3.44 17.92
C GLY A 93 -4.26 4.64 18.71
N LEU A 94 -5.24 4.44 19.60
CA LEU A 94 -5.73 5.47 20.49
C LEU A 94 -4.76 5.69 21.67
N PRO A 95 -4.58 6.94 22.14
CA PRO A 95 -3.81 7.21 23.35
C PRO A 95 -4.58 6.72 24.58
N SER A 96 -3.85 6.42 25.66
CA SER A 96 -4.38 5.92 26.94
C SER A 96 -5.41 6.84 27.62
N GLU A 97 -5.53 8.08 27.16
CA GLU A 97 -6.63 8.99 27.53
C GLU A 97 -8.01 8.43 27.15
N TYR A 98 -8.09 7.53 26.17
CA TYR A 98 -9.32 6.87 25.72
C TYR A 98 -9.55 5.50 26.37
N ASP A 99 -8.55 4.91 27.05
CA ASP A 99 -8.71 3.64 27.80
C ASP A 99 -9.73 3.79 28.95
N VAL A 100 -9.90 5.02 29.46
CA VAL A 100 -10.81 5.32 30.58
C VAL A 100 -12.30 5.17 30.20
N VAL A 101 -12.63 5.11 28.91
CA VAL A 101 -14.02 4.93 28.43
C VAL A 101 -14.40 3.44 28.33
N VAL A 102 -13.45 2.52 28.54
CA VAL A 102 -13.68 1.08 28.57
C VAL A 102 -13.56 0.57 30.01
N VAL A 103 -14.44 1.04 30.90
CA VAL A 103 -14.69 0.45 32.23
C VAL A 103 -16.19 0.34 32.44
#